data_AF-A0A1V5XRN6-F1
#
_entry.id   AF-A0A1V5XRN6-F1
#
_cell.length_a   1.000
_cell.length_b   1.000
_cell.length_c   1.000
_cell.angle_alpha   90.00
_cell.angle_beta   90.00
_cell.angle_gamma   90.00
#
_symmetry.space_group_name_H-M   'P 1'
#
loop_
_entity.id
_entity.type
_entity.pdbx_description
1 polymer ?
#
loop_
_entity_poly.entity_id
_entity_poly.type
_entity_poly.pdbx_seq_one_letter_code
_entity_poly.pdbx_strand_id
1 'polypeptide(L)' 'MTFEEAIFWLDEQGGRWSTHASGSTVQVIVSLGGHQVQAPVERLLAEQVRQAFIQAVQAIRSTVSHGRSRRT' A
#
# COMPACT_ATOMS: atom_id res chain seq x y z
N MET A 1 12.13 -0.23 -4.99
CA MET A 1 11.21 -1.27 -4.53
C MET A 1 10.40 -1.73 -5.72
N THR A 2 10.47 -3.01 -6.06
CA THR A 2 9.66 -3.67 -7.09
C THR A 2 8.30 -4.09 -6.52
N PHE A 3 7.40 -4.56 -7.39
CA PHE A 3 6.09 -5.09 -6.97
C PHE A 3 6.25 -6.33 -6.07
N GLU A 4 7.16 -7.23 -6.41
CA GLU A 4 7.43 -8.47 -5.66
C GLU A 4 8.03 -8.15 -4.28
N GLU A 5 8.97 -7.21 -4.20
CA GLU A 5 9.54 -6.74 -2.94
C GLU A 5 8.48 -6.09 -2.05
N ALA A 6 7.54 -5.35 -2.63
CA ALA A 6 6.43 -4.73 -1.91
C ALA A 6 5.44 -5.77 -1.37
N ILE A 7 5.11 -6.81 -2.15
CA ILE A 7 4.27 -7.93 -1.70
C ILE A 7 4.96 -8.66 -0.56
N PHE A 8 6.21 -9.08 -0.77
CA PHE A 8 6.96 -9.86 0.22
C PHE A 8 7.08 -9.11 1.54
N TRP A 9 7.47 -7.84 1.49
CA TRP A 9 7.55 -7.02 2.69
C TRP A 9 6.19 -6.88 3.39
N LEU A 10 5.11 -6.62 2.65
CA LEU A 10 3.78 -6.45 3.25
C LEU A 10 3.30 -7.76 3.92
N ASP A 11 3.54 -8.91 3.28
CA ASP A 11 3.21 -10.23 3.80
C ASP A 11 4.01 -10.58 5.07
N GLU A 12 5.33 -10.32 5.07
CA GLU A 12 6.19 -10.49 6.26
C GLU A 12 5.72 -9.67 7.47
N GLN A 13 5.12 -8.50 7.24
CA GLN A 13 4.56 -7.67 8.32
C GLN A 13 3.14 -8.10 8.74
N GLY A 14 2.53 -9.09 8.08
CA GLY A 14 1.13 -9.47 8.28
C GLY A 14 0.13 -8.42 7.77
N GLY A 15 0.56 -7.59 6.81
CA GLY A 15 -0.27 -6.59 6.18
C GLY A 15 -1.24 -7.19 5.17
N ARG A 16 -2.25 -6.40 4.77
CA ARG A 16 -3.25 -6.79 3.78
C ARG A 16 -3.43 -5.68 2.76
N TRP A 17 -3.81 -6.05 1.55
CA TRP A 17 -4.21 -5.08 0.55
C TRP A 17 -5.43 -5.56 -0.25
N SER A 18 -6.16 -4.61 -0.80
CA SER A 18 -7.30 -4.87 -1.67
C SER A 18 -7.44 -3.76 -2.71
N THR A 19 -8.16 -4.04 -3.78
CA THR A 19 -8.57 -3.04 -4.77
C THR A 19 -10.07 -2.81 -4.66
N HIS A 20 -10.49 -1.55 -4.67
CA HIS A 20 -11.88 -1.16 -4.66
C HIS A 20 -12.18 -0.31 -5.90
N ALA A 21 -13.06 -0.78 -6.79
CA ALA A 21 -13.47 -0.04 -7.97
C ALA A 21 -14.73 0.78 -7.67
N SER A 22 -14.69 2.08 -7.98
CA SER A 22 -15.83 2.99 -7.86
C SER A 22 -15.92 3.85 -9.12
N GLY A 23 -16.93 3.56 -9.96
CA GLY A 23 -17.08 4.20 -11.27
C GLY A 23 -15.86 3.94 -12.16
N SER A 24 -15.19 5.02 -12.59
CA SER A 24 -13.98 4.97 -13.41
C SER A 24 -12.67 4.87 -12.62
N THR A 25 -12.73 4.92 -11.29
CA THR A 25 -11.55 4.96 -10.42
C THR A 25 -11.38 3.65 -9.67
N VAL A 26 -10.14 3.18 -9.57
CA VAL A 26 -9.77 2.07 -8.69
C VAL A 26 -8.97 2.63 -7.53
N GLN A 27 -9.25 2.18 -6.32
CA GLN A 27 -8.47 2.50 -5.14
C GLN A 27 -7.69 1.27 -4.73
N VAL A 28 -6.38 1.41 -4.61
CA VAL A 28 -5.53 0.41 -3.97
C VAL A 28 -5.45 0.75 -2.49
N ILE A 29 -5.91 -0.16 -1.64
CA ILE A 29 -5.96 0.02 -0.20
C ILE A 29 -4.92 -0.93 0.41
N VAL A 30 -3.96 -0.40 1.16
CA VAL A 30 -2.95 -1.17 1.90
C VAL A 30 -3.14 -0.91 3.38
N SER A 31 -3.20 -1.98 4.19
CA SER A 31 -3.43 -1.92 5.63
C SER A 31 -2.38 -2.72 6.40
N LEU A 32 -1.83 -2.16 7.46
CA LEU A 32 -0.84 -2.80 8.34
C LEU A 32 -0.92 -2.20 9.74
N GLY A 33 -1.13 -3.04 10.77
CA GLY A 33 -1.01 -2.62 12.17
C GLY A 33 -1.89 -1.41 12.55
N GLY A 34 -3.10 -1.31 12.00
CA GLY A 34 -4.02 -0.17 12.23
C GLY A 34 -3.76 1.05 11.33
N HIS A 35 -2.68 1.05 10.55
CA HIS A 35 -2.45 2.05 9.51
C HIS A 35 -3.11 1.60 8.21
N GLN A 36 -3.66 2.55 7.46
CA GLN A 36 -4.23 2.33 6.14
C GLN A 36 -3.79 3.44 5.19
N VAL A 37 -3.40 3.07 3.98
CA VAL A 37 -3.09 3.98 2.89
C VAL A 37 -3.98 3.63 1.71
N GLN A 38 -4.58 4.65 1.09
CA GLN A 38 -5.42 4.52 -0.09
C GLN A 38 -4.76 5.28 -1.24
N ALA A 39 -4.48 4.60 -2.35
CA ALA A 39 -3.91 5.18 -3.55
C ALA A 39 -4.93 5.09 -4.69
N PRO A 40 -5.49 6.22 -5.16
CA PRO A 40 -6.42 6.23 -6.28
C PRO A 40 -5.67 6.01 -7.61
N VAL A 41 -6.34 5.31 -8.52
CA VAL A 41 -5.87 4.94 -9.85
C VAL A 41 -6.96 5.30 -10.85
N GLU A 42 -6.66 6.24 -11.74
CA GLU A 42 -7.62 6.77 -12.71
C GLU A 42 -7.87 5.84 -13.90
N ARG A 43 -6.96 4.90 -14.18
CA ARG A 43 -7.12 3.92 -15.27
C ARG A 43 -6.85 2.52 -14.78
N LEU A 44 -7.74 1.59 -15.14
CA LEU A 44 -7.63 0.14 -14.91
C LEU A 44 -6.51 -0.53 -15.74
N LEU A 45 -5.34 0.09 -15.82
CA LEU A 45 -4.15 -0.51 -16.38
C LEU A 45 -3.42 -1.25 -15.26
N ALA A 46 -3.11 -2.53 -15.49
CA ALA A 46 -2.43 -3.38 -14.52
C ALA A 46 -1.15 -2.73 -13.96
N GLU A 47 -0.42 -2.00 -14.81
CA GLU A 47 0.79 -1.30 -14.40
C GLU A 47 0.51 -0.14 -13.42
N GLN A 48 -0.57 0.64 -13.63
CA GLN A 48 -0.90 1.71 -12.70
C GLN A 48 -1.33 1.16 -11.33
N VAL A 49 -2.06 0.04 -11.30
CA VAL A 49 -2.41 -0.64 -10.05
C VAL A 49 -1.16 -1.11 -9.31
N ARG A 50 -0.18 -1.67 -10.02
CA ARG A 50 1.12 -2.06 -9.42
C ARG A 50 1.87 -0.87 -8.85
N GLN A 51 1.97 0.23 -9.60
CA GLN A 51 2.66 1.44 -9.13
C GLN A 51 1.96 2.04 -7.91
N ALA A 52 0.62 2.13 -7.92
CA ALA A 52 -0.16 2.61 -6.78
C ALA A 52 0.00 1.72 -5.55
N PHE A 53 0.05 0.39 -5.73
CA PHE A 53 0.36 -0.54 -4.65
C PHE A 53 1.76 -0.30 -4.06
N ILE A 54 2.80 -0.21 -4.91
CA ILE A 54 4.17 0.04 -4.45
C ILE A 54 4.23 1.35 -3.65
N GLN A 55 3.60 2.41 -4.15
CA GLN A 55 3.55 3.70 -3.46
C GLN A 55 2.83 3.61 -2.10
N ALA A 56 1.69 2.91 -2.04
CA ALA A 56 0.94 2.70 -0.81
C ALA A 56 1.76 1.90 0.22
N VAL A 57 2.47 0.85 -0.21
CA VAL A 57 3.39 0.07 0.63
C VAL A 57 4.57 0.92 1.12
N GLN A 58 5.16 1.75 0.27
CA GLN A 58 6.24 2.65 0.70
C GLN A 58 5.75 3.67 1.74
N ALA A 59 4.56 4.24 1.54
CA ALA A 59 3.95 5.18 2.47
C ALA A 59 3.66 4.52 3.84
N ILE A 60 3.09 3.31 3.84
CA ILE A 60 2.80 2.59 5.09
C ILE A 60 4.10 2.18 5.79
N ARG A 61 5.10 1.71 5.04
CA ARG A 61 6.45 1.35 5.55
C ARG A 61 7.12 2.52 6.25
N SER A 62 7.06 3.71 5.65
CA SER A 62 7.57 4.92 6.28
C SER A 62 6.83 5.20 7.60
N THR A 63 5.50 5.10 7.61
CA THR A 63 4.67 5.36 8.80
C THR A 63 4.99 4.41 9.97
N VAL A 64 5.05 3.11 9.72
CA VAL A 64 5.35 2.11 10.77
C VAL A 64 6.80 2.18 11.26
N SER A 65 7.75 2.55 10.40
CA SER A 65 9.16 2.71 10.79
C SER A 65 9.35 3.90 11.74
N HIS A 66 8.60 4.99 11.52
CA HIS A 66 8.64 6.17 12.40
C HIS A 66 7.86 5.96 13.71
N GLY A 67 6.81 5.13 13.71
CA GLY A 67 6.04 4.77 14.92
C GLY A 67 6.88 4.06 16.00
N ARG A 68 8.00 3.43 15.63
CA ARG A 68 8.92 2.78 16.58
C ARG A 68 9.93 3.75 17.22
N SER A 69 10.08 4.96 16.69
CA SER A 69 11.13 5.91 17.10
C SER A 69 10.64 7.03 18.04
N ARG A 70 9.32 7.25 18.15
CA ARG A 70 8.72 8.33 18.97
C ARG A 70 8.13 7.85 20.30
N ARG A 71 8.67 6.78 20.87
CA ARG A 71 8.28 6.29 22.19
C ARG A 71 9.44 6.52 23.18
N THR A 72 9.52 7.75 23.66
CA THR A 72 10.26 8.19 24.86
C THR A 72 9.31 9.03 25.69
#